data_AF-B9M119-F1
#
_entry.id   AF-B9M119-F1
#
_cell.length_a   1.000
_cell.length_b   1.000
_cell.length_c   1.000
_cell.angle_alpha   90.00
_cell.angle_beta   90.00
_cell.angle_gamma   90.00
#
_symmetry.space_group_name_H-M   'P 1'
#
loop_
_entity.id
_entity.type
_entity.pdbx_description
1 polymer ?
#
loop_
_entity_poly.entity_id
_entity_poly.type
_entity_poly.pdbx_seq_one_letter_code
_entity_poly.pdbx_strand_id
1 'polypeptide(L)'
;MGQSQLLSDHVFHTGANAGKDVPAKEPSSRRTVWRDIATRFIEPRECLASFLALESAEVVAGIKPANLFPIPNRTYACGRNPYQLWKKWGKTVVATTPLEAYELTDRGDSVLLLLYRPDALANLLEKPAVRAILARAGYASGVALPQVLDRFARCLAAGAFPHEIGIFLGYPLKDVVGFMGLARIPFTCQGPWKIYGEPQASLCLAETFRCCRSRMAADLSKGASPSVCLTGSSSSNRLPFSSLTENNIQDHRQLRSLRIV
;
A
#
# COMPACT_ATOMS: atom_id res chain seq x y z
N MET A 1 -43.72 4.66 55.45
CA MET A 1 -42.79 4.67 56.60
C MET A 1 -41.40 4.56 55.99
N GLY A 2 -40.67 5.67 55.79
CA GLY A 2 -39.71 6.23 56.74
C GLY A 2 -38.43 5.36 56.72
N GLN A 3 -37.20 5.79 56.48
CA GLN A 3 -36.46 7.06 56.53
C GLN A 3 -35.23 6.86 55.60
N SER A 4 -34.81 7.83 54.78
CA SER A 4 -33.83 8.91 55.06
C SER A 4 -32.39 8.46 55.33
N GLN A 5 -31.46 9.12 54.63
CA GLN A 5 -30.12 9.61 55.02
C GLN A 5 -29.04 9.28 53.98
N LEU A 6 -28.10 10.14 53.59
CA LEU A 6 -27.86 11.58 53.76
C LEU A 6 -26.73 11.93 52.76
N LEU A 7 -26.81 13.11 52.17
CA LEU A 7 -25.69 13.81 51.53
C LEU A 7 -24.71 14.31 52.61
N SER A 8 -23.41 14.33 52.28
CA SER A 8 -22.54 15.53 52.26
C SER A 8 -21.09 15.24 52.70
N ASP A 9 -20.17 15.41 51.75
CA ASP A 9 -18.96 16.24 51.77
C ASP A 9 -18.08 16.36 53.02
N HIS A 10 -16.78 16.13 52.81
CA HIS A 10 -15.63 16.99 53.20
C HIS A 10 -14.31 16.24 52.85
N VAL A 11 -13.16 16.79 52.42
CA VAL A 11 -12.65 18.15 52.15
C VAL A 11 -11.21 17.99 51.59
N PHE A 12 -10.87 18.78 50.55
CA PHE A 12 -9.59 19.46 50.21
C PHE A 12 -8.31 18.69 49.80
N HIS A 13 -7.82 18.97 48.56
CA HIS A 13 -6.59 19.74 48.19
C HIS A 13 -5.27 19.00 48.52
N THR A 14 -4.26 18.84 47.66
CA THR A 14 -3.65 19.68 46.62
C THR A 14 -2.77 18.79 45.72
N GLY A 15 -2.49 19.20 44.49
CA GLY A 15 -1.51 18.51 43.65
C GLY A 15 -1.45 19.07 42.24
N ALA A 16 -0.69 20.16 42.10
CA ALA A 16 -0.51 20.90 40.87
C ALA A 16 0.30 20.11 39.81
N ASN A 17 -0.06 20.40 38.55
CA ASN A 17 0.80 20.52 37.37
C ASN A 17 1.55 19.27 36.83
N ALA A 18 1.10 18.82 35.66
CA ALA A 18 1.94 18.86 34.45
C ALA A 18 1.02 18.63 33.24
N GLY A 19 0.60 19.73 32.61
CA GLY A 19 0.06 19.68 31.25
C GLY A 19 1.08 19.02 30.35
N LYS A 20 0.81 17.79 29.94
CA LYS A 20 1.36 17.28 28.69
C LYS A 20 0.41 17.78 27.62
N ASP A 21 0.82 18.88 26.99
CA ASP A 21 0.32 19.30 25.70
C ASP A 21 0.31 18.08 24.78
N VAL A 22 -0.86 17.47 24.64
CA VAL A 22 -1.12 16.56 23.53
C VAL A 22 -1.08 17.48 22.31
N PRO A 23 -0.10 17.32 21.39
CA PRO A 23 -0.02 18.18 20.24
C PRO A 23 -1.36 18.09 19.51
N ALA A 24 -1.98 19.25 19.30
CA ALA A 24 -3.22 19.39 18.58
C ALA A 24 -3.10 18.58 17.28
N LYS A 25 -4.01 17.61 17.11
CA LYS A 25 -4.11 16.81 15.88
C LYS A 25 -4.31 17.81 14.74
N GLU A 26 -3.27 18.04 13.93
CA GLU A 26 -3.35 18.93 12.78
C GLU A 26 -4.64 18.61 12.01
N PRO A 27 -5.42 19.62 11.59
CA PRO A 27 -6.65 19.36 10.83
C PRO A 27 -6.27 18.50 9.65
N SER A 28 -6.88 17.31 9.55
CA SER A 28 -6.49 16.31 8.55
C SER A 28 -6.72 16.91 7.16
N SER A 29 -5.67 17.46 6.57
CA SER A 29 -5.74 18.02 5.24
C SER A 29 -6.18 16.89 4.31
N ARG A 30 -7.23 17.16 3.53
CA ARG A 30 -7.77 16.18 2.59
C ARG A 30 -6.63 15.68 1.70
N ARG A 31 -6.47 14.35 1.63
CA ARG A 31 -5.46 13.72 0.77
C ARG A 31 -5.66 14.17 -0.68
N THR A 32 -4.62 14.74 -1.28
CA THR A 32 -4.60 15.06 -2.71
C THR A 32 -4.78 13.78 -3.51
N VAL A 33 -5.83 13.75 -4.33
CA VAL A 33 -6.08 12.67 -5.29
C VAL A 33 -5.69 13.10 -6.69
N TRP A 34 -5.49 12.15 -7.60
CA TRP A 34 -5.08 12.45 -8.98
C TRP A 34 -5.97 13.50 -9.66
N ARG A 35 -7.28 13.44 -9.41
CA ARG A 35 -8.25 14.41 -9.97
C ARG A 35 -7.95 15.87 -9.62
N ASP A 36 -7.33 16.11 -8.47
CA ASP A 36 -7.01 17.45 -7.98
C ASP A 36 -5.86 18.09 -8.79
N ILE A 37 -5.07 17.26 -9.49
CA ILE A 37 -3.88 17.69 -10.25
C ILE A 37 -3.97 17.37 -11.75
N ALA A 38 -4.93 16.54 -12.17
CA ALA A 38 -5.01 15.99 -13.53
C ALA A 38 -5.12 17.06 -14.64
N THR A 39 -5.70 18.23 -14.34
CA THR A 39 -5.88 19.34 -15.28
C THR A 39 -4.56 20.01 -15.68
N ARG A 40 -3.48 19.82 -14.90
CA ARG A 40 -2.16 20.42 -15.15
C ARG A 40 -1.41 19.77 -16.32
N PHE A 41 -1.67 18.51 -16.58
CA PHE A 41 -0.95 17.77 -17.62
C PHE A 41 -1.78 17.83 -18.90
N ILE A 42 -1.37 18.58 -19.91
CA ILE A 42 -2.15 18.75 -21.18
C ILE A 42 -1.89 17.60 -22.17
N GLU A 43 -0.68 17.06 -22.16
CA GLU A 43 -0.31 15.94 -23.01
C GLU A 43 -0.95 14.63 -22.51
N PRO A 44 -1.70 13.88 -23.34
CA PRO A 44 -2.33 12.62 -22.95
C PRO A 44 -1.40 11.60 -22.27
N ARG A 45 -0.16 11.47 -22.76
CA ARG A 45 0.83 10.55 -22.19
C ARG A 45 1.29 10.99 -20.80
N GLU A 46 1.56 12.28 -20.60
CA GLU A 46 1.93 12.82 -19.29
C GLU A 46 0.76 12.76 -18.30
N CYS A 47 -0.47 12.89 -18.79
CA CYS A 47 -1.64 12.69 -17.96
C CYS A 47 -1.75 11.24 -17.46
N LEU A 48 -1.56 10.26 -18.34
CA LEU A 48 -1.51 8.86 -17.92
C LEU A 48 -0.34 8.60 -16.97
N ALA A 49 0.85 9.12 -17.30
CA ALA A 49 2.02 8.97 -16.45
C ALA A 49 1.80 9.57 -15.06
N SER A 50 1.10 10.71 -14.94
CA SER A 50 0.79 11.32 -13.63
C SER A 50 -0.17 10.48 -12.80
N PHE A 51 -1.10 9.79 -13.46
CA PHE A 51 -2.01 8.83 -12.81
C PHE A 51 -1.21 7.65 -12.27
N LEU A 52 -0.40 7.01 -13.12
CA LEU A 52 0.43 5.89 -12.73
C LEU A 52 1.40 6.28 -11.61
N ALA A 53 2.11 7.41 -11.74
CA ALA A 53 3.08 7.87 -10.76
C ALA A 53 2.47 8.06 -9.37
N LEU A 54 1.28 8.69 -9.30
CA LEU A 54 0.59 8.90 -8.03
C LEU A 54 0.02 7.59 -7.47
N GLU A 55 -0.53 6.73 -8.32
CA GLU A 55 -1.08 5.44 -7.88
C GLU A 55 0.00 4.46 -7.45
N SER A 56 1.22 4.57 -7.98
CA SER A 56 2.34 3.69 -7.67
C SER A 56 3.49 4.39 -6.93
N ALA A 57 3.22 5.48 -6.21
CA ALA A 57 4.28 6.30 -5.61
C ALA A 57 5.20 5.48 -4.68
N GLU A 58 4.64 4.56 -3.91
CA GLU A 58 5.39 3.68 -3.01
C GLU A 58 6.23 2.65 -3.78
N VAL A 59 5.76 2.22 -4.96
CA VAL A 59 6.54 1.36 -5.85
C VAL A 59 7.68 2.21 -6.40
N VAL A 60 7.41 3.32 -7.05
CA VAL A 60 8.44 4.24 -7.58
C VAL A 60 9.50 4.58 -6.53
N ALA A 61 9.10 4.86 -5.28
CA ALA A 61 10.01 5.23 -4.19
C ALA A 61 10.88 4.10 -3.61
N GLY A 62 10.75 2.85 -4.07
CA GLY A 62 11.57 1.76 -3.53
C GLY A 62 10.92 0.95 -2.40
N ILE A 63 9.78 1.40 -1.88
CA ILE A 63 9.23 0.89 -0.61
C ILE A 63 8.34 -0.34 -0.84
N LYS A 64 7.45 -0.30 -1.84
CA LYS A 64 6.62 -1.45 -2.22
C LYS A 64 7.21 -2.22 -3.39
N PRO A 65 7.08 -3.56 -3.42
CA PRO A 65 7.46 -4.31 -4.61
C PRO A 65 6.41 -4.17 -5.73
N ALA A 66 5.13 -4.07 -5.38
CA ALA A 66 4.03 -3.78 -6.32
C ALA A 66 2.93 -2.92 -5.68
N ASN A 67 2.07 -2.35 -6.52
CA ASN A 67 0.80 -1.80 -6.10
C ASN A 67 -0.32 -2.22 -7.07
N LEU A 68 -1.51 -2.41 -6.52
CA LEU A 68 -2.69 -2.85 -7.24
C LEU A 68 -3.73 -1.73 -7.21
N PHE A 69 -4.20 -1.29 -8.37
CA PHE A 69 -5.20 -0.23 -8.44
C PHE A 69 -6.11 -0.37 -9.68
N PRO A 70 -7.38 0.05 -9.58
CA PRO A 70 -8.26 0.11 -10.73
C PRO A 70 -7.97 1.34 -11.59
N ILE A 71 -8.10 1.17 -12.91
CA ILE A 71 -8.13 2.23 -13.91
C ILE A 71 -9.57 2.31 -14.45
N PRO A 72 -10.39 3.22 -13.92
CA PRO A 72 -11.80 3.30 -14.27
C PRO A 72 -12.00 3.86 -15.68
N ASN A 73 -12.94 3.28 -16.42
CA ASN A 73 -13.38 3.74 -17.74
C ASN A 73 -14.42 4.84 -17.60
N ARG A 74 -13.95 6.04 -17.22
CA ARG A 74 -14.79 7.24 -17.19
C ARG A 74 -13.98 8.48 -17.50
N THR A 75 -14.63 9.47 -18.09
CA THR A 75 -14.05 10.78 -18.33
C THR A 75 -14.06 11.62 -17.06
N TYR A 76 -12.94 12.27 -16.76
CA TYR A 76 -12.79 13.19 -15.64
C TYR A 76 -12.85 14.65 -16.08
N ALA A 77 -12.87 15.58 -15.12
CA ALA A 77 -12.92 17.03 -15.36
C ALA A 77 -11.77 17.56 -16.25
N CYS A 78 -10.63 16.87 -16.32
CA CYS A 78 -9.55 17.17 -17.26
C CYS A 78 -9.86 16.80 -18.72
N GLY A 79 -11.08 16.33 -19.02
CA GLY A 79 -11.50 15.88 -20.35
C GLY A 79 -10.96 14.51 -20.76
N ARG A 80 -10.24 13.82 -19.87
CA ARG A 80 -9.58 12.55 -20.19
C ARG A 80 -10.18 11.35 -19.47
N ASN A 81 -10.07 10.21 -20.13
CA ASN A 81 -10.45 8.91 -19.62
C ASN A 81 -9.20 8.04 -19.45
N PRO A 82 -8.75 7.75 -18.22
CA PRO A 82 -7.49 7.04 -17.98
C PRO A 82 -7.52 5.60 -18.49
N TYR A 83 -8.68 4.95 -18.59
CA TYR A 83 -8.79 3.63 -19.22
C TYR A 83 -8.41 3.70 -20.71
N GLN A 84 -8.99 4.66 -21.44
CA GLN A 84 -8.70 4.85 -22.87
C GLN A 84 -7.23 5.23 -23.09
N LEU A 85 -6.69 6.09 -22.22
CA LEU A 85 -5.26 6.41 -22.24
C LEU A 85 -4.40 5.19 -21.97
N TRP A 86 -4.75 4.38 -20.97
CA TRP A 86 -4.04 3.15 -20.62
C TRP A 86 -4.03 2.17 -21.79
N LYS A 87 -5.18 1.91 -22.42
CA LYS A 87 -5.28 1.03 -23.58
C LYS A 87 -4.46 1.52 -24.77
N LYS A 88 -4.39 2.84 -24.98
CA LYS A 88 -3.65 3.44 -26.10
C LYS A 88 -2.14 3.57 -25.86
N TRP A 89 -1.74 3.97 -24.65
CA TRP A 89 -0.37 4.41 -24.34
C TRP A 89 0.29 3.69 -23.17
N GLY A 90 -0.44 2.84 -22.43
CA GLY A 90 0.05 2.18 -21.21
C GLY A 90 1.35 1.43 -21.43
N LYS A 91 1.40 0.54 -22.44
CA LYS A 91 2.63 -0.21 -22.78
C LYS A 91 3.81 0.71 -23.08
N THR A 92 3.61 1.76 -23.86
CA THR A 92 4.68 2.70 -24.22
C THR A 92 5.15 3.55 -23.04
N VAL A 93 4.25 3.95 -22.14
CA VAL A 93 4.60 4.72 -20.94
C VAL A 93 5.34 3.85 -19.92
N VAL A 94 4.94 2.60 -19.75
CA VAL A 94 5.61 1.67 -18.82
C VAL A 94 6.98 1.24 -19.36
N ALA A 95 7.12 1.03 -20.67
CA ALA A 95 8.38 0.62 -21.31
C ALA A 95 9.54 1.62 -21.12
N THR A 96 9.26 2.87 -20.75
CA THR A 96 10.29 3.88 -20.46
C THR A 96 10.69 3.91 -18.97
N THR A 97 10.28 2.92 -18.19
CA THR A 97 10.45 2.88 -16.72
C THR A 97 11.05 1.54 -16.29
N PRO A 98 11.61 1.42 -15.08
CA PRO A 98 12.06 0.13 -14.52
C PRO A 98 10.90 -0.72 -13.98
N LEU A 99 9.65 -0.37 -14.31
CA LEU A 99 8.44 -1.01 -13.82
C LEU A 99 7.85 -1.90 -14.92
N GLU A 100 7.09 -2.89 -14.49
CA GLU A 100 6.22 -3.68 -15.35
C GLU A 100 4.77 -3.56 -14.89
N ALA A 101 3.85 -3.88 -15.81
CA ALA A 101 2.43 -3.78 -15.60
C ALA A 101 1.74 -5.07 -16.06
N TYR A 102 0.87 -5.60 -15.21
CA TYR A 102 0.05 -6.77 -15.52
C TYR A 102 -1.42 -6.44 -15.32
N GLU A 103 -2.22 -6.58 -16.39
CA GLU A 103 -3.67 -6.43 -16.32
C GLU A 103 -4.28 -7.70 -15.73
N LEU A 104 -4.66 -7.66 -14.44
CA LEU A 104 -5.23 -8.83 -13.77
C LEU A 104 -6.67 -9.10 -14.22
N THR A 105 -7.46 -8.06 -14.46
CA THR A 105 -8.81 -8.16 -15.03
C THR A 105 -9.13 -6.93 -15.86
N ASP A 106 -9.83 -7.10 -16.97
CA ASP A 106 -10.51 -6.03 -17.69
C ASP A 106 -12.00 -6.33 -17.76
N ARG A 107 -12.82 -5.48 -17.15
CA ARG A 107 -14.28 -5.60 -17.13
C ARG A 107 -14.97 -4.65 -18.11
N GLY A 108 -14.21 -3.90 -18.91
CA GLY A 108 -14.70 -2.86 -19.80
C GLY A 108 -15.05 -1.56 -19.08
N ASP A 109 -15.60 -1.61 -17.88
CA ASP A 109 -15.83 -0.45 -17.01
C ASP A 109 -14.58 -0.05 -16.20
N SER A 110 -13.61 -0.96 -16.06
CA SER A 110 -12.36 -0.76 -15.34
C SER A 110 -11.34 -1.85 -15.67
N VAL A 111 -10.06 -1.49 -15.72
CA VAL A 111 -8.93 -2.45 -15.67
C VAL A 111 -8.39 -2.49 -14.26
N LEU A 112 -8.23 -3.68 -13.68
CA LEU A 112 -7.47 -3.85 -12.44
C LEU A 112 -6.00 -4.10 -12.80
N LEU A 113 -5.13 -3.13 -12.51
CA LEU A 113 -3.74 -3.15 -12.90
C LEU A 113 -2.84 -3.42 -11.69
N LEU A 114 -1.93 -4.40 -11.84
CA LEU A 114 -0.78 -4.56 -10.95
C LEU A 114 0.42 -3.88 -11.59
N LEU A 115 0.95 -2.83 -10.96
CA LEU A 115 2.21 -2.19 -11.37
C LEU A 115 3.31 -2.57 -10.38
N TYR A 116 4.42 -3.09 -10.86
CA TYR A 116 5.45 -3.70 -10.01
C TYR A 116 6.88 -3.47 -10.51
N ARG A 117 7.84 -3.67 -9.60
CA ARG A 117 9.26 -3.82 -9.96
C ARG A 117 9.61 -5.30 -10.13
N PRO A 118 10.07 -5.73 -11.31
CA PRO A 118 10.41 -7.13 -11.57
C PRO A 118 11.41 -7.70 -10.55
N ASP A 119 12.54 -7.02 -10.35
CA ASP A 119 13.59 -7.47 -9.42
C ASP A 119 13.11 -7.56 -7.97
N ALA A 120 12.26 -6.61 -7.55
CA ALA A 120 11.73 -6.60 -6.20
C ALA A 120 10.80 -7.79 -5.94
N LEU A 121 9.98 -8.16 -6.92
CA LEU A 121 9.11 -9.34 -6.82
C LEU A 121 9.89 -10.65 -6.97
N ALA A 122 10.88 -10.72 -7.85
CA ALA A 122 11.76 -11.88 -7.95
C ALA A 122 12.48 -12.14 -6.61
N ASN A 123 13.10 -11.12 -6.03
CA ASN A 123 13.75 -11.22 -4.72
C ASN A 123 12.77 -11.57 -3.58
N LEU A 124 11.52 -11.12 -3.67
CA LEU A 124 10.48 -11.46 -2.70
C LEU A 124 10.14 -12.96 -2.74
N LEU A 125 10.05 -13.55 -3.94
CA LEU A 125 9.75 -14.97 -4.14
C LEU A 125 10.89 -15.90 -3.68
N GLU A 126 12.12 -15.40 -3.61
CA GLU A 126 13.25 -16.14 -3.06
C GLU A 126 13.23 -16.25 -1.52
N LYS A 127 12.44 -15.43 -0.83
CA LYS A 127 12.41 -15.44 0.64
C LYS A 127 11.78 -16.74 1.17
N PRO A 128 12.44 -17.48 2.08
CA PRO A 128 11.90 -18.72 2.64
C PRO A 128 10.50 -18.56 3.27
N ALA A 129 10.29 -17.47 4.02
CA ALA A 129 8.98 -17.16 4.62
C ALA A 129 7.87 -16.96 3.59
N VAL A 130 8.16 -16.28 2.49
CA VAL A 130 7.20 -16.09 1.39
C VAL A 130 6.90 -17.44 0.73
N ARG A 131 7.92 -18.24 0.43
CA ARG A 131 7.74 -19.58 -0.15
C ARG A 131 6.88 -20.50 0.73
N ALA A 132 7.09 -20.49 2.04
CA ALA A 132 6.28 -21.29 2.96
C ALA A 132 4.81 -20.86 2.97
N ILE A 133 4.54 -19.55 2.98
CA ILE A 133 3.16 -19.03 2.94
C ILE A 133 2.51 -19.37 1.59
N LEU A 134 3.22 -19.21 0.48
CA LEU A 134 2.72 -19.58 -0.85
C LEU A 134 2.47 -21.09 -0.96
N ALA A 135 3.35 -21.94 -0.44
CA ALA A 135 3.13 -23.39 -0.41
C ALA A 135 1.82 -23.74 0.33
N ARG A 136 1.55 -23.09 1.47
CA ARG A 136 0.29 -23.25 2.21
C ARG A 136 -0.93 -22.70 1.47
N ALA A 137 -0.74 -21.71 0.61
CA ALA A 137 -1.76 -21.24 -0.33
C ALA A 137 -1.91 -22.18 -1.56
N GLY A 138 -1.17 -23.28 -1.62
CA GLY A 138 -1.25 -24.29 -2.68
C GLY A 138 -0.41 -23.96 -3.92
N TYR A 139 0.65 -23.17 -3.79
CA TYR A 139 1.63 -22.93 -4.87
C TYR A 139 2.71 -24.00 -4.86
N ALA A 140 3.25 -24.34 -6.04
CA ALA A 140 4.42 -25.20 -6.15
C ALA A 140 5.66 -24.54 -5.54
N SER A 141 6.59 -25.36 -5.03
CA SER A 141 7.89 -24.86 -4.58
C SER A 141 8.64 -24.22 -5.75
N GLY A 142 9.20 -23.03 -5.55
CA GLY A 142 9.92 -22.31 -6.61
C GLY A 142 9.03 -21.75 -7.72
N VAL A 143 7.75 -21.48 -7.44
CA VAL A 143 6.83 -20.87 -8.43
C VAL A 143 7.40 -19.57 -9.00
N ALA A 144 7.39 -19.46 -10.34
CA ALA A 144 7.87 -18.28 -11.04
C ALA A 144 6.82 -17.15 -11.00
N LEU A 145 7.27 -15.88 -11.04
CA LEU A 145 6.38 -14.72 -10.98
C LEU A 145 5.23 -14.77 -12.01
N PRO A 146 5.45 -15.09 -13.30
CA PRO A 146 4.34 -15.17 -14.27
C PRO A 146 3.25 -16.16 -13.85
N GLN A 147 3.62 -17.31 -13.29
CA GLN A 147 2.67 -18.32 -12.83
C GLN A 147 1.82 -17.83 -11.65
N VAL A 148 2.41 -17.00 -10.78
CA VAL A 148 1.68 -16.35 -9.69
C VAL A 148 0.68 -15.32 -10.24
N LEU A 149 1.12 -14.47 -11.17
CA LEU A 149 0.26 -13.44 -11.77
C LEU A 149 -0.92 -14.07 -12.52
N ASP A 150 -0.68 -15.15 -13.28
CA ASP A 150 -1.73 -15.88 -13.98
C ASP A 150 -2.73 -16.51 -12.99
N ARG A 151 -2.25 -16.98 -11.84
CA ARG A 151 -3.13 -17.51 -10.80
C ARG A 151 -3.97 -16.41 -10.16
N PHE A 152 -3.41 -15.22 -9.92
CA PHE A 152 -4.19 -14.07 -9.46
C PHE A 152 -5.29 -13.71 -10.45
N ALA A 153 -4.95 -13.62 -11.74
CA ALA A 153 -5.92 -13.33 -12.80
C ALA A 153 -7.05 -14.38 -12.84
N ARG A 154 -6.72 -15.69 -12.79
CA ARG A 154 -7.73 -16.76 -12.74
C ARG A 154 -8.61 -16.69 -11.50
N CYS A 155 -8.03 -16.43 -10.32
CA CYS A 155 -8.77 -16.28 -9.06
C CYS A 155 -9.80 -15.14 -9.16
N LEU A 156 -9.38 -14.00 -9.69
CA LEU A 156 -10.23 -12.83 -9.91
C LEU A 156 -11.32 -13.08 -10.95
N ALA A 157 -11.01 -13.80 -12.03
CA ALA A 157 -11.99 -14.21 -13.03
C ALA A 157 -13.06 -15.15 -12.45
N ALA A 158 -12.70 -15.97 -11.46
CA ALA A 158 -13.64 -16.82 -10.72
C ALA A 158 -14.46 -16.08 -9.65
N GLY A 159 -14.32 -14.75 -9.53
CA GLY A 159 -15.06 -13.94 -8.55
C GLY A 159 -14.49 -14.00 -7.13
N ALA A 160 -13.29 -14.58 -6.95
CA ALA A 160 -12.58 -14.62 -5.68
C ALA A 160 -11.38 -13.65 -5.67
N PHE A 161 -10.85 -13.35 -4.49
CA PHE A 161 -9.67 -12.49 -4.37
C PHE A 161 -8.52 -13.27 -3.69
N PRO A 162 -7.32 -13.34 -4.31
CA PRO A 162 -6.21 -14.07 -3.71
C PRO A 162 -5.71 -13.33 -2.47
N HIS A 163 -5.95 -13.87 -1.28
CA HIS A 163 -5.60 -13.22 -0.01
C HIS A 163 -4.08 -13.03 0.15
N GLU A 164 -3.28 -13.92 -0.43
CA GLU A 164 -1.82 -13.89 -0.45
C GLU A 164 -1.23 -12.74 -1.27
N ILE A 165 -2.03 -12.04 -2.09
CA ILE A 165 -1.57 -10.87 -2.86
C ILE A 165 -1.02 -9.77 -1.95
N GLY A 166 -1.44 -9.71 -0.68
CA GLY A 166 -0.90 -8.78 0.31
C GLY A 166 0.62 -8.86 0.45
N ILE A 167 1.22 -10.05 0.24
CA ILE A 167 2.69 -10.22 0.21
C ILE A 167 3.31 -9.37 -0.90
N PHE A 168 2.72 -9.43 -2.11
CA PHE A 168 3.17 -8.72 -3.31
C PHE A 168 2.88 -7.22 -3.23
N LEU A 169 1.94 -6.79 -2.38
CA LEU A 169 1.69 -5.39 -2.06
C LEU A 169 2.61 -4.85 -0.96
N GLY A 170 3.52 -5.69 -0.45
CA GLY A 170 4.50 -5.32 0.58
C GLY A 170 3.90 -5.20 1.98
N TYR A 171 2.80 -5.89 2.28
CA TYR A 171 2.25 -5.92 3.63
C TYR A 171 3.09 -6.80 4.55
N PRO A 172 3.15 -6.51 5.86
CA PRO A 172 3.86 -7.35 6.82
C PRO A 172 3.34 -8.78 6.77
N LEU A 173 4.24 -9.76 6.81
CA LEU A 173 3.84 -11.17 6.64
C LEU A 173 2.93 -11.61 7.78
N LYS A 174 3.13 -11.09 9.00
CA LYS A 174 2.23 -11.35 10.14
C LYS A 174 0.78 -10.94 9.86
N ASP A 175 0.59 -9.83 9.15
CA ASP A 175 -0.74 -9.30 8.85
C ASP A 175 -1.40 -10.12 7.73
N VAL A 176 -0.63 -10.53 6.73
CA VAL A 176 -1.13 -11.40 5.65
C VAL A 176 -1.50 -12.78 6.19
N VAL A 177 -0.63 -13.40 7.00
CA VAL A 177 -0.90 -14.71 7.61
C VAL A 177 -2.11 -14.64 8.55
N GLY A 178 -2.19 -13.60 9.39
CA GLY A 178 -3.33 -13.37 10.27
C GLY A 178 -4.63 -13.21 9.48
N PHE A 179 -4.59 -12.48 8.37
CA PHE A 179 -5.73 -12.31 7.47
C PHE A 179 -6.15 -13.62 6.78
N MET A 180 -5.18 -14.43 6.33
CA MET A 180 -5.43 -15.73 5.71
C MET A 180 -5.87 -16.81 6.71
N GLY A 181 -5.81 -16.54 8.02
CA GLY A 181 -6.11 -17.52 9.06
C GLY A 181 -5.07 -18.64 9.16
N LEU A 182 -3.86 -18.45 8.60
CA LEU A 182 -2.79 -19.46 8.65
C LEU A 182 -2.15 -19.58 10.04
N ALA A 183 -2.35 -18.56 10.89
CA ALA A 183 -1.99 -18.59 12.29
C ALA A 183 -2.98 -17.79 13.14
N ARG A 184 -3.11 -18.18 14.41
CA ARG A 184 -3.95 -17.49 15.39
C ARG A 184 -3.25 -16.27 15.93
N ILE A 185 -3.28 -15.18 15.17
CA ILE A 185 -2.82 -13.86 15.61
C ILE A 185 -4.07 -13.01 15.84
N PRO A 186 -4.23 -12.36 17.02
CA PRO A 186 -5.40 -11.52 17.26
C PRO A 186 -5.40 -10.32 16.32
N PHE A 187 -6.58 -9.95 15.83
CA PHE A 187 -6.79 -8.65 15.20
C PHE A 187 -6.59 -7.56 16.23
N THR A 188 -5.81 -6.53 15.89
CA THR A 188 -5.44 -5.46 16.81
C THR A 188 -6.09 -4.15 16.42
N CYS A 189 -5.91 -3.74 15.17
CA CYS A 189 -6.47 -2.50 14.65
C CYS A 189 -6.53 -2.54 13.11
N GLN A 190 -7.06 -1.47 12.52
CA GLN A 190 -7.16 -1.34 11.07
C GLN A 190 -6.58 0.00 10.62
N GLY A 191 -5.71 -0.06 9.61
CA GLY A 191 -5.26 1.09 8.84
C GLY A 191 -5.69 0.92 7.38
N PRO A 192 -4.77 1.11 6.40
CA PRO A 192 -5.06 0.77 5.00
C PRO A 192 -5.23 -0.74 4.76
N TRP A 193 -4.85 -1.59 5.71
CA TRP A 193 -5.17 -3.01 5.79
C TRP A 193 -5.49 -3.42 7.24
N LYS A 194 -5.92 -4.67 7.45
CA LYS A 194 -6.15 -5.23 8.78
C LYS A 194 -4.83 -5.61 9.44
N ILE A 195 -4.59 -5.14 10.66
CA ILE A 195 -3.32 -5.32 11.38
C ILE A 195 -3.52 -6.34 12.51
N TYR A 196 -2.60 -7.29 12.59
CA TYR A 196 -2.65 -8.42 13.52
C TYR A 196 -1.45 -8.42 14.46
N GLY A 197 -1.66 -8.71 15.75
CA GLY A 197 -0.60 -8.75 16.76
C GLY A 197 -0.06 -7.36 17.10
N GLU A 198 1.26 -7.24 17.35
CA GLU A 198 1.89 -5.94 17.63
C GLU A 198 1.70 -4.98 16.42
N PRO A 199 1.08 -3.79 16.61
CA PRO A 199 0.67 -2.95 15.49
C PRO A 199 1.72 -1.92 15.03
N GLN A 200 2.73 -1.60 15.84
CA GLN A 200 3.62 -0.47 15.60
C GLN A 200 4.36 -0.56 14.27
N ALA A 201 4.91 -1.75 13.93
CA ALA A 201 5.62 -1.94 12.66
C ALA A 201 4.69 -1.73 11.44
N SER A 202 3.46 -2.26 11.51
CA SER A 202 2.46 -2.13 10.43
C SER A 202 1.99 -0.68 10.27
N LEU A 203 1.76 0.03 11.38
CA LEU A 203 1.35 1.43 11.37
C LEU A 203 2.46 2.35 10.84
N CYS A 204 3.71 2.11 11.22
CA CYS A 204 4.87 2.84 10.69
C CYS A 204 5.02 2.63 9.17
N LEU A 205 4.83 1.39 8.70
CA LEU A 205 4.85 1.09 7.28
C LEU A 205 3.70 1.76 6.51
N ALA A 206 2.48 1.73 7.07
CA ALA A 206 1.33 2.43 6.50
C ALA A 206 1.58 3.94 6.37
N GLU A 207 2.21 4.53 7.39
CA GLU A 207 2.60 5.94 7.39
C GLU A 207 3.69 6.23 6.34
N THR A 208 4.66 5.33 6.16
CA THR A 208 5.65 5.43 5.09
C THR A 208 4.98 5.44 3.71
N PHE A 209 4.00 4.56 3.48
CA PHE A 209 3.23 4.55 2.22
C PHE A 209 2.47 5.86 2.01
N ARG A 210 1.87 6.40 3.07
CA ARG A 210 1.19 7.70 3.04
C ARG A 210 2.16 8.81 2.64
N CYS A 211 3.34 8.85 3.25
CA CYS A 211 4.39 9.83 2.97
C CYS A 211 4.87 9.79 1.52
N CYS A 212 5.13 8.60 0.96
CA CYS A 212 5.51 8.45 -0.46
C CYS A 212 4.45 9.07 -1.39
N ARG A 213 3.16 8.78 -1.15
CA ARG A 213 2.07 9.33 -1.96
C ARG A 213 1.90 10.83 -1.78
N SER A 214 2.04 11.35 -0.56
CA SER A 214 1.97 12.80 -0.31
C SER A 214 3.10 13.56 -1.03
N ARG A 215 4.32 13.01 -1.03
CA ARG A 215 5.46 13.61 -1.75
C ARG A 215 5.24 13.61 -3.25
N MET A 216 4.85 12.46 -3.82
CA MET A 216 4.53 12.38 -5.25
C MET A 216 3.43 13.37 -5.64
N ALA A 217 2.36 13.48 -4.85
CA ALA A 217 1.31 14.46 -5.09
C ALA A 217 1.83 15.90 -5.05
N ALA A 218 2.71 16.22 -4.09
CA ALA A 218 3.31 17.54 -3.97
C ALA A 218 4.23 17.86 -5.17
N ASP A 219 5.06 16.91 -5.61
CA ASP A 219 5.97 17.09 -6.74
C ASP A 219 5.19 17.30 -8.04
N LEU A 220 4.17 16.48 -8.31
CA LEU A 220 3.29 16.65 -9.46
C LEU A 220 2.51 17.98 -9.40
N SER A 221 2.08 18.41 -8.20
CA SER A 221 1.41 19.71 -8.02
C SER A 221 2.33 20.89 -8.32
N LYS A 222 3.64 20.75 -8.08
CA LYS A 222 4.67 21.75 -8.40
C LYS A 222 5.09 21.74 -9.87
N GLY A 223 4.56 20.82 -10.68
CA GLY A 223 4.88 20.71 -12.11
C GLY A 223 6.06 19.80 -12.42
N ALA A 224 6.46 18.91 -11.50
CA ALA A 224 7.41 17.85 -11.83
C ALA A 224 6.89 17.03 -13.01
N SER A 225 7.79 16.62 -13.92
CA SER A 225 7.44 15.79 -15.08
C SER A 225 6.98 14.40 -14.62
N PRO A 226 5.73 14.00 -14.91
CA PRO A 226 5.23 12.66 -14.56
C PRO A 226 6.05 11.49 -15.10
N SER A 227 6.48 11.56 -16.36
CA SER A 227 7.31 10.51 -16.97
C SER A 227 8.65 10.37 -16.26
N VAL A 228 9.28 11.48 -15.85
CA VAL A 228 10.50 11.45 -15.02
C VAL A 228 10.22 10.95 -13.61
N CYS A 229 9.09 11.28 -13.01
CA CYS A 229 8.71 10.74 -11.71
C CYS A 229 8.62 9.20 -11.74
N LEU A 230 8.06 8.62 -12.80
CA LEU A 230 7.92 7.17 -12.96
C LEU A 230 9.25 6.41 -13.07
N THR A 231 10.33 7.05 -13.53
CA THR A 231 11.65 6.38 -13.62
C THR A 231 12.33 6.24 -12.27
N GLY A 232 11.81 6.89 -11.21
CA GLY A 232 12.43 6.92 -9.88
C GLY A 232 13.65 7.84 -9.79
N SER A 233 13.97 8.60 -10.85
CA SER A 233 15.18 9.44 -10.95
C SER A 233 15.05 10.82 -10.27
N SER A 234 13.88 11.17 -9.71
CA SER A 234 13.67 12.47 -9.06
C SER A 234 14.57 12.63 -7.81
N SER A 235 15.38 13.69 -7.78
CA SER A 235 16.35 14.02 -6.72
C SER A 235 15.76 14.05 -5.30
N SER A 236 14.45 14.22 -5.17
CA SER A 236 13.69 14.27 -3.91
C SER A 236 13.26 12.89 -3.37
N ASN A 237 13.48 11.79 -4.13
CA ASN A 237 13.02 10.45 -3.75
C ASN A 237 13.99 9.65 -2.88
N ARG A 238 15.20 10.16 -2.61
CA ARG A 238 16.12 9.50 -1.67
C ARG A 238 15.72 9.82 -0.24
N LEU A 239 14.83 9.00 0.32
CA LEU A 239 14.73 8.85 1.77
C LEU A 239 16.11 8.40 2.29
N PRO A 240 16.66 9.00 3.36
CA PRO A 240 17.72 8.36 4.12
C PRO A 240 17.07 7.13 4.78
N PHE A 241 17.32 5.94 4.25
CA PHE A 241 16.66 4.74 4.78
C PHE A 241 17.64 3.58 4.96
N SER A 242 18.26 3.54 6.15
CA SER A 242 18.79 2.34 6.78
C SER A 242 17.77 1.88 7.83
N SER A 243 17.08 0.74 7.62
CA SER A 243 16.42 -0.13 8.63
C SER A 243 15.18 -0.92 8.16
N LEU A 244 14.76 -0.91 6.88
CA LEU A 244 13.59 -1.71 6.45
C LEU A 244 13.96 -3.18 6.18
N THR A 245 15.25 -3.48 6.08
CA THR A 245 15.77 -4.85 6.09
C THR A 245 15.64 -5.52 7.47
N GLU A 246 15.51 -4.75 8.56
CA GLU A 246 15.44 -5.29 9.93
C GLU A 246 14.02 -5.74 10.33
N ASN A 247 12.96 -5.17 9.75
CA ASN A 247 11.59 -5.64 9.96
C ASN A 247 11.38 -7.09 9.51
N ASN A 248 12.20 -7.57 8.57
CA ASN A 248 12.15 -8.93 8.05
C ASN A 248 12.70 -9.95 9.06
N ILE A 249 13.58 -9.55 10.00
CA ILE A 249 14.11 -10.43 11.05
C ILE A 249 13.07 -10.59 12.17
N GLN A 250 12.38 -9.51 12.53
CA GLN A 250 11.30 -9.52 13.54
C GLN A 250 10.12 -10.38 13.06
N ASP A 251 9.67 -10.18 11.81
CA ASP A 251 8.61 -10.98 11.19
C ASP A 251 9.02 -12.45 11.07
N HIS A 252 10.26 -12.76 10.66
CA HIS A 252 10.71 -14.15 10.54
C HIS A 252 10.81 -14.86 11.89
N ARG A 253 11.23 -14.17 12.97
CA ARG A 253 11.22 -14.73 14.34
C ARG A 253 9.80 -14.99 14.82
N GLN A 254 8.87 -14.08 14.53
CA GLN A 254 7.47 -14.21 14.90
C GLN A 254 6.77 -15.33 14.11
N LEU A 255 7.06 -15.47 12.81
CA LEU A 255 6.49 -16.55 12.00
C LEU A 255 7.05 -17.93 12.39
N ARG A 256 8.33 -18.00 12.78
CA ARG A 256 8.94 -19.22 13.35
C ARG A 256 8.28 -19.62 14.67
N SER A 257 8.03 -18.67 15.58
CA SER A 257 7.36 -18.99 16.85
C SER A 257 5.92 -19.47 16.65
N LEU A 258 5.27 -19.03 15.56
CA LEU A 258 3.94 -19.46 15.15
C LEU A 258 3.92 -20.76 14.31
N ARG A 259 5.07 -21.41 14.10
CA ARG A 259 5.23 -22.64 13.28
C ARG A 259 4.72 -22.49 11.83
N ILE A 260 4.86 -21.30 11.26
CA ILE A 260 4.47 -21.01 9.87
C ILE A 260 5.66 -21.24 8.93
N VAL A 261 6.88 -20.91 9.40
CA VAL A 261 8.18 -21.10 8.73
C VAL A 261 9.16 -21.82 9.62
#